data_AF-A0A9C8N1X3-F1
#
_entry.id   AF-A0A9C8N1X3-F1
#
_cell.length_a   1.000
_cell.length_b   1.000
_cell.length_c   1.000
_cell.angle_alpha   90.00
_cell.angle_beta   90.00
_cell.angle_gamma   90.00
#
_symmetry.space_group_name_H-M   'P 1'
#
loop_
_entity.id
_entity.type
_entity.pdbx_description
1 polymer ?
#
loop_
_entity_poly.entity_id
_entity_poly.type
_entity_poly.pdbx_seq_one_letter_code
_entity_poly.pdbx_strand_id
1 'polypeptide(L)'
;MGDVKENGIMRLSTTTGVDMNANAAKTILFTVPEGKRAIITHVIIRDPSATLAGCDDVDFGTGAASATQNFLNNETGIGDMTAVTDFMTLIAVSDEYTIIDGDAAAAVDREFGIYIVDGADGAGTATIDVFGYLFDS
;
A
#
# COMPACT_ATOMS: atom_id res chain seq x y z
N MET A 1 15.63 -20.17 14.12
CA MET A 1 15.60 -18.69 13.99
C MET A 1 14.34 -18.36 13.20
N GLY A 2 13.50 -17.48 13.72
CA GLY A 2 12.31 -17.00 13.00
C GLY A 2 12.71 -16.25 11.73
N ASP A 3 11.76 -16.04 10.83
CA ASP A 3 11.99 -15.24 9.63
C ASP A 3 12.49 -13.84 10.04
N VAL A 4 13.39 -13.22 9.27
CA VAL A 4 13.88 -11.88 9.56
C VAL A 4 12.73 -10.86 9.58
N LYS A 5 11.67 -11.12 8.81
CA LYS A 5 10.42 -10.31 8.82
C LYS A 5 9.68 -10.35 10.16
N GLU A 6 9.99 -11.29 11.05
CA GLU A 6 9.41 -11.39 12.39
C GLU A 6 10.24 -10.66 13.46
N ASN A 7 11.46 -10.24 13.12
CA ASN A 7 12.43 -9.71 14.08
C ASN A 7 12.69 -8.20 13.90
N GLY A 8 12.04 -7.54 12.96
CA GLY A 8 12.19 -6.11 12.72
C GLY A 8 11.34 -5.58 11.56
N ILE A 9 11.34 -4.25 11.40
CA ILE A 9 10.69 -3.58 10.27
C ILE A 9 11.51 -3.89 9.01
N MET A 10 10.89 -4.58 8.06
CA MET A 10 11.49 -5.06 6.83
C MET A 10 10.63 -4.66 5.64
N ARG A 11 11.23 -4.66 4.44
CA ARG A 11 10.46 -4.62 3.19
C ARG A 11 9.71 -5.93 3.02
N LEU A 12 8.40 -5.90 3.15
CA LEU A 12 7.52 -7.07 3.05
C LEU A 12 7.33 -7.49 1.59
N SER A 13 7.14 -6.51 0.71
CA SER A 13 6.96 -6.70 -0.72
C SER A 13 7.43 -5.48 -1.53
N THR A 14 7.61 -5.71 -2.83
CA THR A 14 7.82 -4.70 -3.88
C THR A 14 6.90 -5.07 -5.04
N THR A 15 6.05 -4.14 -5.47
CA THR A 15 5.19 -4.29 -6.64
C THR A 15 5.55 -3.23 -7.66
N THR A 16 6.00 -3.64 -8.84
CA THR A 16 6.37 -2.73 -9.94
C THR A 16 5.23 -2.57 -10.91
N GLY A 17 5.10 -1.38 -11.53
CA GLY A 17 4.10 -1.16 -12.58
C GLY A 17 2.68 -1.11 -12.03
N VAL A 18 2.52 -0.64 -10.78
CA VAL A 18 1.21 -0.36 -10.21
C VAL A 18 0.57 0.74 -11.06
N ASP A 19 -0.61 0.45 -11.61
CA ASP A 19 -1.40 1.40 -12.38
C ASP A 19 -1.83 2.56 -11.47
N MET A 20 -1.44 3.80 -11.81
CA MET A 20 -1.75 5.00 -11.03
C MET A 20 -2.91 5.82 -11.63
N ASN A 21 -3.65 5.24 -12.58
CA ASN A 21 -4.74 5.94 -13.28
C ASN A 21 -6.06 5.86 -12.50
N ALA A 22 -6.93 6.85 -12.72
CA ALA A 22 -8.24 6.91 -12.06
C ALA A 22 -9.07 5.64 -12.31
N ASN A 23 -9.72 5.12 -11.27
CA ASN A 23 -10.53 3.89 -11.30
C ASN A 23 -9.74 2.63 -11.71
N ALA A 24 -8.42 2.61 -11.55
CA ALA A 24 -7.65 1.39 -11.66
C ALA A 24 -8.17 0.34 -10.67
N ALA A 25 -8.21 -0.93 -11.10
CA ALA A 25 -8.59 -2.02 -10.20
C ALA A 25 -7.63 -2.07 -9.00
N LYS A 26 -8.17 -2.43 -7.82
CA LYS A 26 -7.34 -2.61 -6.60
C LYS A 26 -6.12 -3.47 -6.94
N THR A 27 -4.94 -2.95 -6.65
CA THR A 27 -3.70 -3.70 -6.77
C THR A 27 -3.33 -4.25 -5.40
N ILE A 28 -3.21 -5.58 -5.29
CA ILE A 28 -2.74 -6.25 -4.07
C ILE A 28 -1.23 -6.04 -3.98
N LEU A 29 -0.78 -5.46 -2.87
CA LEU A 29 0.63 -5.16 -2.62
C LEU A 29 1.27 -6.20 -1.71
N PHE A 30 0.51 -6.72 -0.74
CA PHE A 30 0.99 -7.76 0.16
C PHE A 30 -0.18 -8.62 0.66
N THR A 31 0.02 -9.94 0.71
CA THR A 31 -0.92 -10.88 1.35
C THR A 31 -0.28 -11.41 2.62
N VAL A 32 -0.95 -11.24 3.75
CA VAL A 32 -0.48 -11.76 5.03
C VAL A 32 -0.60 -13.29 5.02
N PRO A 33 0.48 -14.03 5.30
CA PRO A 33 0.42 -15.50 5.38
C PRO A 33 -0.52 -15.97 6.50
N GLU A 34 -1.13 -17.14 6.30
CA GLU A 34 -1.92 -17.82 7.34
C GLU A 34 -1.07 -18.07 8.60
N GLY A 35 -1.69 -17.95 9.77
CA GLY A 35 -1.05 -18.03 11.09
C GLY A 35 -0.20 -16.82 11.46
N LYS A 36 -0.21 -15.75 10.65
CA LYS A 36 0.54 -14.52 10.89
C LYS A 36 -0.37 -13.30 10.94
N ARG A 37 0.12 -12.28 11.63
CA ARG A 37 -0.39 -10.91 11.61
C ARG A 37 0.67 -9.98 11.06
N ALA A 38 0.24 -8.91 10.39
CA ALA A 38 1.13 -7.89 9.85
C ALA A 38 0.81 -6.52 10.43
N ILE A 39 1.85 -5.76 10.76
CA ILE A 39 1.76 -4.32 11.00
C ILE A 39 2.49 -3.62 9.88
N ILE A 40 1.74 -2.85 9.08
CA ILE A 40 2.28 -1.98 8.04
C ILE A 40 2.68 -0.65 8.69
N THR A 41 3.90 -0.21 8.42
CA THR A 41 4.48 0.99 9.06
C THR A 41 4.63 2.14 8.09
N HIS A 42 5.04 1.84 6.86
CA HIS A 42 5.15 2.83 5.79
C HIS A 42 5.07 2.16 4.43
N VAL A 43 4.65 2.96 3.46
CA VAL A 43 4.65 2.63 2.03
C VAL A 43 5.59 3.60 1.34
N ILE A 44 6.41 3.11 0.42
CA ILE A 44 7.25 3.96 -0.43
C ILE A 44 6.74 3.85 -1.86
N ILE A 45 6.41 4.98 -2.47
CA ILE A 45 6.11 5.10 -3.89
C ILE A 45 7.35 5.68 -4.56
N ARG A 46 7.85 5.02 -5.60
CA ARG A 46 9.05 5.46 -6.34
C ARG A 46 8.99 5.04 -7.79
N ASP A 47 9.91 5.59 -8.58
CA ASP A 47 10.09 5.28 -10.00
C ASP A 47 8.78 5.44 -10.80
N PRO A 48 8.08 6.58 -10.71
CA PRO A 48 6.90 6.78 -11.53
C PRO A 48 7.30 6.84 -13.02
N SER A 49 6.51 6.22 -13.88
CA SER A 49 6.78 6.15 -15.33
C SER A 49 6.43 7.44 -16.08
N ALA A 50 5.67 8.33 -15.44
CA ALA A 50 5.22 9.64 -15.92
C ALA A 50 4.89 10.54 -14.72
N THR A 51 4.43 11.76 -14.96
CA THR A 51 3.84 12.60 -13.91
C THR A 51 2.64 11.89 -13.27
N LEU A 52 2.55 11.93 -11.94
CA LEU A 52 1.40 11.47 -11.18
C LEU A 52 0.48 12.62 -10.72
N ALA A 53 0.66 13.83 -11.27
CA ALA A 53 -0.27 14.94 -11.08
C ALA A 53 -1.72 14.50 -11.30
N GLY A 54 -2.60 14.87 -10.37
CA GLY A 54 -4.01 14.45 -10.34
C GLY A 54 -4.30 13.23 -9.46
N CYS A 55 -3.28 12.53 -8.95
CA CYS A 55 -3.47 11.50 -7.90
C CYS A 55 -3.87 12.14 -6.55
N ASP A 56 -5.12 12.61 -6.48
CA ASP A 56 -5.65 13.39 -5.37
C ASP A 56 -6.57 12.57 -4.44
N ASP A 57 -6.87 11.30 -4.77
CA ASP A 57 -7.67 10.41 -3.94
C ASP A 57 -7.21 8.94 -4.10
N VAL A 58 -6.28 8.54 -3.25
CA VAL A 58 -5.69 7.19 -3.23
C VAL A 58 -5.81 6.56 -1.85
N ASP A 59 -6.33 5.33 -1.82
CA ASP A 59 -6.58 4.56 -0.61
C ASP A 59 -5.60 3.39 -0.46
N PHE A 60 -5.05 3.22 0.73
CA PHE A 60 -4.23 2.08 1.13
C PHE A 60 -4.85 1.34 2.30
N GLY A 61 -5.00 0.02 2.19
CA GLY A 61 -5.62 -0.77 3.24
C GLY A 61 -6.11 -2.13 2.77
N THR A 62 -7.09 -2.67 3.51
CA THR A 62 -7.72 -3.98 3.23
C THR A 62 -9.17 -3.85 2.77
N GLY A 63 -9.77 -4.95 2.35
CA GLY A 63 -11.12 -4.98 1.77
C GLY A 63 -11.11 -4.70 0.26
N ALA A 64 -12.29 -4.75 -0.36
CA ALA A 64 -12.43 -4.66 -1.82
C ALA A 64 -11.95 -3.32 -2.41
N ALA A 65 -12.06 -2.23 -1.63
CA ALA A 65 -11.65 -0.88 -2.01
C ALA A 65 -10.64 -0.28 -1.01
N SER A 66 -9.84 -1.13 -0.34
CA SER A 66 -8.83 -0.68 0.63
C SER A 66 -9.37 0.12 1.83
N ALA A 67 -10.67 0.01 2.14
CA ALA A 67 -11.36 0.85 3.14
C ALA A 67 -11.67 0.19 4.49
N THR A 68 -11.51 -1.14 4.66
CA THR A 68 -11.94 -1.86 5.89
C THR A 68 -10.95 -1.68 7.04
N GLN A 69 -9.66 -1.86 6.76
CA GLN A 69 -8.55 -1.54 7.67
C GLN A 69 -7.69 -0.51 6.98
N ASN A 70 -8.11 0.74 7.11
CA ASN A 70 -7.53 1.81 6.34
C ASN A 70 -6.18 2.23 6.94
N PHE A 71 -5.12 2.17 6.14
CA PHE A 71 -3.81 2.70 6.46
C PHE A 71 -3.72 4.18 6.08
N LEU A 72 -4.20 4.52 4.89
CA LEU A 72 -4.34 5.89 4.37
C LEU A 72 -5.61 5.99 3.52
N ASN A 73 -6.47 6.96 3.86
CA ASN A 73 -7.71 7.26 3.16
C ASN A 73 -7.59 8.59 2.45
N ASN A 74 -7.99 8.67 1.18
CA ASN A 74 -8.02 9.93 0.45
C ASN A 74 -6.66 10.66 0.54
N GLU A 75 -5.57 9.93 0.27
CA GLU A 75 -4.23 10.52 0.23
C GLU A 75 -4.09 11.40 -1.00
N THR A 76 -3.79 12.69 -0.79
CA THR A 76 -3.76 13.69 -1.87
C THR A 76 -2.34 14.13 -2.25
N GLY A 77 -1.32 13.77 -1.46
CA GLY A 77 0.05 14.23 -1.68
C GLY A 77 0.71 13.61 -2.90
N ILE A 78 0.21 12.47 -3.40
CA ILE A 78 0.81 11.74 -4.52
C ILE A 78 0.79 12.58 -5.81
N GLY A 79 -0.19 13.47 -5.97
CA GLY A 79 -0.26 14.45 -7.06
C GLY A 79 0.97 15.35 -7.20
N ASP A 80 1.77 15.53 -6.14
CA ASP A 80 2.99 16.32 -6.19
C ASP A 80 4.18 15.60 -6.88
N MET A 81 4.06 14.28 -7.15
CA MET A 81 5.08 13.50 -7.85
C MET A 81 5.03 13.77 -9.37
N THR A 82 5.56 14.92 -9.77
CA THR A 82 5.50 15.42 -11.16
C THR A 82 6.68 14.99 -12.03
N ALA A 83 7.73 14.40 -11.45
CA ALA A 83 8.90 13.90 -12.15
C ALA A 83 9.13 12.40 -11.96
N VAL A 84 9.70 11.74 -12.98
CA VAL A 84 10.04 10.29 -12.96
C VAL A 84 11.11 9.90 -11.93
N THR A 85 11.75 10.90 -11.31
CA THR A 85 12.75 10.72 -10.25
C THR A 85 12.18 10.92 -8.85
N ASP A 86 10.92 11.33 -8.75
CA ASP A 86 10.29 11.59 -7.47
C ASP A 86 10.06 10.28 -6.71
N PHE A 87 10.09 10.40 -5.39
CA PHE A 87 9.73 9.34 -4.47
C PHE A 87 8.98 9.95 -3.29
N MET A 88 8.09 9.16 -2.70
CA MET A 88 7.27 9.57 -1.58
C MET A 88 7.26 8.46 -0.54
N THR A 89 7.41 8.84 0.73
CA THR A 89 7.19 7.96 1.87
C THR A 89 5.87 8.33 2.52
N LEU A 90 4.98 7.36 2.58
CA LEU A 90 3.66 7.46 3.18
C LEU A 90 3.64 6.72 4.51
N ILE A 91 3.13 7.37 5.55
CA ILE A 91 3.06 6.85 6.92
C ILE A 91 1.61 7.00 7.40
N ALA A 92 1.12 6.04 8.18
CA ALA A 92 -0.24 6.06 8.69
C ALA A 92 -0.57 7.36 9.45
N VAL A 93 -1.81 7.86 9.27
CA VAL A 93 -2.28 9.13 9.86
C VAL A 93 -2.67 9.00 11.33
N SER A 94 -2.85 7.77 11.84
CA SER A 94 -3.19 7.49 13.24
C SER A 94 -2.28 6.43 13.85
N ASP A 95 -2.10 6.51 15.17
CA ASP A 95 -1.39 5.48 15.97
C ASP A 95 -2.22 4.19 16.14
N GLU A 96 -3.43 4.14 15.58
CA GLU A 96 -4.21 2.92 15.52
C GLU A 96 -3.67 2.06 14.38
N TYR A 97 -2.56 1.37 14.65
CA TYR A 97 -2.00 0.38 13.74
C TYR A 97 -3.07 -0.68 13.47
N THR A 98 -3.67 -0.61 12.29
CA THR A 98 -4.57 -1.65 11.83
C THR A 98 -3.77 -2.91 11.55
N ILE A 99 -3.88 -3.86 12.49
CA ILE A 99 -3.26 -5.17 12.36
C ILE A 99 -4.05 -5.95 11.31
N ILE A 100 -3.36 -6.40 10.27
CA ILE A 100 -3.93 -7.26 9.25
C ILE A 100 -3.75 -8.70 9.70
N ASP A 101 -4.86 -9.42 9.84
CA ASP A 101 -4.88 -10.81 10.30
C ASP A 101 -4.87 -11.77 9.11
N GLY A 102 -3.83 -12.59 8.99
CA GLY A 102 -3.69 -13.60 7.95
C GLY A 102 -4.69 -14.76 8.09
N ASP A 103 -5.38 -14.86 9.23
CA ASP A 103 -6.41 -15.87 9.49
C ASP A 103 -7.83 -15.33 9.22
N ALA A 104 -7.98 -14.11 8.70
CA ALA A 104 -9.29 -13.55 8.35
C ALA A 104 -10.02 -14.40 7.30
N ALA A 105 -11.33 -14.58 7.50
CA ALA A 105 -12.14 -15.50 6.69
C ALA A 105 -12.24 -15.10 5.21
N ALA A 106 -12.28 -13.80 4.91
CA ALA A 106 -12.31 -13.29 3.55
C ALA A 106 -10.90 -12.99 3.04
N ALA A 107 -10.60 -13.37 1.80
CA ALA A 107 -9.29 -13.09 1.18
C ALA A 107 -8.93 -11.61 1.20
N VAL A 108 -9.90 -10.74 0.89
CA VAL A 108 -9.70 -9.28 0.81
C VAL A 108 -9.30 -8.65 2.15
N ASP A 109 -9.60 -9.29 3.27
CA ASP A 109 -9.26 -8.79 4.61
C ASP A 109 -7.83 -9.21 5.03
N ARG A 110 -7.22 -10.15 4.30
CA ARG A 110 -5.82 -10.60 4.47
C ARG A 110 -4.85 -9.87 3.53
N GLU A 111 -5.38 -9.04 2.64
CA GLU A 111 -4.67 -8.38 1.57
C GLU A 111 -4.53 -6.88 1.82
N PHE A 112 -3.29 -6.43 1.96
CA PHE A 112 -2.96 -5.02 1.87
C PHE A 112 -2.81 -4.60 0.41
N GLY A 113 -3.52 -3.56 0.01
CA GLY A 113 -3.50 -3.06 -1.36
C GLY A 113 -3.71 -1.57 -1.48
N ILE A 114 -3.62 -1.12 -2.73
CA ILE A 114 -3.88 0.26 -3.17
C ILE A 114 -5.12 0.27 -4.06
N TYR A 115 -5.99 1.24 -3.83
CA TYR A 115 -7.15 1.55 -4.66
C TYR A 115 -7.10 3.02 -5.05
N ILE A 116 -7.31 3.33 -6.32
CA ILE A 116 -7.17 4.69 -6.86
C ILE A 116 -8.55 5.18 -7.26
N VAL A 117 -9.07 6.10 -6.47
CA VAL A 117 -10.36 6.74 -6.71
C VAL A 117 -10.17 7.85 -7.73
N ASP A 118 -9.24 8.76 -7.46
CA ASP A 118 -8.78 9.81 -8.37
C ASP A 118 -7.28 9.66 -8.62
N GLY A 119 -6.92 9.53 -9.89
CA GLY A 119 -5.60 9.09 -10.33
C GLY A 119 -4.95 10.09 -11.27
N ALA A 120 -3.78 9.74 -11.79
CA ALA A 120 -3.00 10.65 -12.60
C ALA A 120 -3.76 11.15 -13.84
N ASP A 121 -3.59 12.43 -14.18
CA ASP A 121 -4.16 13.10 -15.37
C ASP A 121 -3.75 12.43 -16.68
N GLY A 122 -2.63 11.72 -16.67
CA GLY A 122 -2.11 10.95 -17.79
C GLY A 122 -1.64 9.57 -17.37
N ALA A 123 -1.50 8.67 -18.36
CA ALA A 123 -1.10 7.29 -18.13
C ALA A 123 0.20 7.18 -17.32
N GLY A 124 0.07 6.75 -16.07
CA GLY A 124 1.17 6.63 -15.12
C GLY A 124 1.19 5.26 -14.43
N THR A 125 2.39 4.78 -14.13
CA THR A 125 2.61 3.65 -13.22
C THR A 125 3.68 4.00 -12.22
N ALA A 126 3.72 3.31 -11.08
CA ALA A 126 4.79 3.47 -10.10
C ALA A 126 5.23 2.12 -9.52
N THR A 127 6.38 2.13 -8.84
CA THR A 127 6.81 1.03 -7.98
C THR A 127 6.42 1.33 -6.54
N ILE A 128 5.79 0.37 -5.88
CA ILE A 128 5.36 0.50 -4.49
C ILE A 128 6.08 -0.55 -3.63
N ASP A 129 6.76 -0.09 -2.60
CA ASP A 129 7.35 -0.93 -1.56
C ASP A 129 6.54 -0.85 -0.27
N VAL A 130 6.20 -2.01 0.31
CA VAL A 130 5.48 -2.09 1.58
C VAL A 130 6.46 -2.48 2.69
N PHE A 131 6.49 -1.69 3.76
CA PHE A 131 7.35 -1.94 4.92
C PHE A 131 6.55 -2.19 6.19
N GLY A 132 7.01 -3.17 6.97
CA GLY A 132 6.34 -3.59 8.18
C GLY A 132 7.03 -4.80 8.80
N TYR A 133 6.33 -5.48 9.70
CA TYR A 133 6.82 -6.72 10.28
C TYR A 133 5.67 -7.71 10.49
N LEU A 134 6.03 -8.99 10.64
CA LEU A 134 5.11 -10.09 10.90
C LEU A 134 5.25 -10.58 12.34
N PHE A 135 4.18 -11.12 12.90
CA PHE A 135 4.22 -11.83 14.17
C PHE A 135 3.15 -12.92 14.19
N ASP A 136 3.25 -13.85 15.14
CA ASP A 136 2.30 -14.95 15.26
C ASP A 136 0.90 -14.42 15.67
N SER A 137 -0.14 -14.99 15.06
CA SER A 137 -1.55 -14.70 15.36
C SER A 137 -1.97 -15.24 16.73
#